data_AF-A0A3M4KGG6-F1
#
_entry.id   AF-A0A3M4KGG6-F1
#
_cell.length_a   1.000
_cell.length_b   1.000
_cell.length_c   1.000
_cell.angle_alpha   90.00
_cell.angle_beta   90.00
_cell.angle_gamma   90.00
#
_symmetry.space_group_name_H-M   'P 1'
#
loop_
_entity.id
_entity.type
_entity.pdbx_description
1 polymer ?
#
loop_
_entity_poly.entity_id
_entity_poly.type
_entity_poly.pdbx_seq_one_letter_code
_entity_poly.pdbx_strand_id
1 'polypeptide(L)'
;MAITPPLAAKRPEHACGYVDLSVPHPRAMRTYVLFSLLLASTLSLDAIADQTTPDSPGLTQVEIAGKQLSLSNENGRCVLNRAGDPPVKMDMQWPCRFSENKQLNVRIEDYRQSLVLMVERSVPMPAPSRDCLTDLQAVRLFKGQLEIAPSMRISACGPGLWDQKMFIWQFD
;
A
#
# COMPACT_ATOMS: atom_id res chain seq x y z
N MET A 1 -30.08 35.35 -10.15
CA MET A 1 -30.65 34.90 -11.43
C MET A 1 -29.89 33.63 -11.84
N ALA A 2 -30.61 32.52 -12.03
CA ALA A 2 -30.30 31.28 -12.78
C ALA A 2 -28.84 30.77 -12.76
N ILE A 3 -28.43 29.67 -12.10
CA ILE A 3 -28.83 28.25 -12.26
C ILE A 3 -29.32 27.89 -13.67
N THR A 4 -28.52 27.17 -14.47
CA THR A 4 -28.89 25.94 -15.24
C THR A 4 -27.63 25.41 -15.97
N PRO A 5 -27.32 24.09 -15.92
CA PRO A 5 -26.26 23.43 -16.70
C PRO A 5 -26.78 22.86 -18.04
N PRO A 6 -25.94 22.64 -19.07
CA PRO A 6 -26.39 21.97 -20.29
C PRO A 6 -26.15 20.44 -20.28
N LEU A 7 -27.29 19.75 -20.40
CA LEU A 7 -27.62 18.52 -21.13
C LEU A 7 -26.59 17.38 -21.31
N ALA A 8 -27.04 16.22 -20.82
CA ALA A 8 -26.63 14.89 -21.20
C ALA A 8 -26.82 14.61 -22.70
N ALA A 9 -25.82 13.95 -23.31
CA ALA A 9 -25.90 13.40 -24.66
C ALA A 9 -25.91 11.86 -24.64
N LYS A 10 -26.74 11.34 -25.55
CA LYS A 10 -27.37 10.03 -25.63
C LYS A 10 -26.40 8.91 -26.08
N ARG A 11 -26.57 7.72 -25.49
CA ARG A 11 -25.96 6.44 -25.88
C ARG A 11 -26.53 5.96 -27.23
N PRO A 12 -25.71 5.42 -28.15
CA PRO A 12 -26.21 4.60 -29.25
C PRO A 12 -26.21 3.11 -28.89
N GLU A 13 -27.37 2.50 -29.08
CA GLU A 13 -27.63 1.07 -29.10
C GLU A 13 -27.21 0.51 -30.46
N HIS A 14 -26.48 -0.62 -30.49
CA HIS A 14 -26.24 -1.36 -31.72
C HIS A 14 -26.59 -2.85 -31.53
N ALA A 15 -27.80 -3.14 -32.01
CA ALA A 15 -28.21 -4.26 -32.86
C ALA A 15 -27.64 -5.65 -32.60
N CYS A 16 -28.52 -6.52 -32.09
CA CYS A 16 -28.45 -7.98 -32.22
C CYS A 16 -28.52 -8.38 -33.70
N GLY A 17 -27.48 -9.05 -34.21
CA GLY A 17 -27.49 -9.76 -35.48
C GLY A 17 -27.89 -11.23 -35.28
N TYR A 18 -29.01 -11.62 -35.87
CA TYR A 18 -29.47 -12.99 -36.04
C TYR A 18 -28.58 -13.70 -37.08
N VAL A 19 -28.13 -14.93 -36.82
CA VAL A 19 -27.53 -15.79 -37.85
C VAL A 19 -28.35 -17.08 -37.94
N ASP A 20 -28.80 -17.34 -39.16
CA ASP A 20 -29.67 -18.42 -39.59
C ASP A 20 -29.17 -19.82 -39.24
N LEU A 21 -30.08 -20.63 -38.68
CA LEU A 21 -29.94 -22.08 -38.57
C LEU A 21 -30.28 -22.74 -39.91
N SER A 22 -29.28 -23.25 -40.61
CA SER A 22 -29.48 -24.26 -41.66
C SER A 22 -29.28 -25.66 -41.10
N VAL A 23 -30.39 -26.36 -40.86
CA VAL A 23 -30.47 -27.78 -40.50
C VAL A 23 -30.42 -28.65 -41.76
N PRO A 24 -29.64 -29.75 -41.77
CA PRO A 24 -29.94 -30.89 -42.63
C PRO A 24 -30.46 -32.09 -41.82
N HIS A 25 -31.55 -32.68 -42.30
CA HIS A 25 -32.21 -33.89 -41.80
C HIS A 25 -31.49 -35.19 -42.25
N PRO A 26 -31.85 -36.35 -41.66
CA PRO A 26 -30.94 -37.47 -41.40
C PRO A 26 -30.93 -38.56 -42.48
N ARG A 27 -29.84 -39.33 -42.54
CA ARG A 27 -29.84 -40.70 -43.10
C ARG A 27 -29.16 -41.67 -42.14
N ALA A 28 -29.75 -42.86 -42.10
CA ALA A 28 -29.64 -43.85 -41.04
C ALA A 28 -28.30 -44.62 -40.99
N MET A 29 -27.93 -44.95 -39.76
CA MET A 29 -27.47 -46.25 -39.25
C MET A 29 -26.39 -47.01 -40.06
N ARG A 30 -25.16 -46.99 -39.54
CA ARG A 30 -24.37 -48.22 -39.40
C ARG A 30 -23.29 -48.07 -38.34
N THR A 31 -23.43 -48.86 -37.29
CA THR A 31 -22.52 -49.10 -36.18
C THR A 31 -21.11 -49.41 -36.69
N TYR A 32 -20.12 -48.62 -36.28
CA TYR A 32 -18.73 -49.06 -36.19
C TYR A 32 -18.08 -48.41 -34.96
N VAL A 33 -17.75 -49.26 -34.01
CA VAL A 33 -16.90 -48.99 -32.85
C VAL A 33 -15.50 -48.71 -33.36
N LEU A 34 -14.90 -47.56 -32.99
CA LEU A 34 -13.45 -47.39 -32.88
C LEU A 34 -13.17 -46.18 -31.97
N PHE A 35 -12.60 -46.48 -30.80
CA PHE A 35 -12.16 -45.59 -29.74
C PHE A 35 -11.28 -44.45 -30.30
N SER A 36 -11.78 -43.21 -30.28
CA SER A 36 -11.03 -42.03 -30.68
C SER A 36 -10.53 -41.29 -29.43
N LEU A 37 -9.20 -41.22 -29.31
CA LEU A 37 -8.45 -40.41 -28.34
C LEU A 37 -8.86 -38.94 -28.44
N LEU A 38 -9.60 -38.42 -27.45
CA LEU A 38 -9.90 -37.00 -27.33
C LEU A 38 -8.95 -36.37 -26.30
N LEU A 39 -8.01 -35.58 -26.81
CA LEU A 39 -7.14 -34.69 -26.06
C LEU A 39 -8.01 -33.74 -25.21
N ALA A 40 -7.97 -33.89 -23.89
CA ALA A 40 -8.52 -32.90 -22.98
C ALA A 40 -7.58 -31.69 -22.95
N SER A 41 -7.96 -30.63 -23.66
CA SER A 41 -7.27 -29.33 -23.63
C SER A 41 -7.45 -28.73 -22.23
N THR A 42 -6.38 -28.70 -21.43
CA THR A 42 -6.37 -27.97 -20.16
C THR A 42 -6.37 -26.48 -20.46
N LEU A 43 -7.52 -25.83 -20.30
CA LEU A 43 -7.60 -24.38 -20.23
C LEU A 43 -6.94 -23.95 -18.91
N SER A 44 -5.66 -23.59 -18.96
CA SER A 44 -5.00 -22.91 -17.85
C SER A 44 -5.64 -21.54 -17.71
N LEU A 45 -6.45 -21.35 -16.66
CA LEU A 45 -6.77 -20.01 -16.20
C LEU A 45 -5.53 -19.47 -15.51
N ASP A 46 -4.75 -18.67 -16.22
CA ASP A 46 -3.78 -17.78 -15.58
C ASP A 46 -4.59 -16.76 -14.77
N ALA A 47 -4.80 -17.06 -13.48
CA ALA A 47 -5.23 -16.05 -12.53
C ALA A 47 -4.17 -14.96 -12.55
N ILE A 48 -4.56 -13.76 -13.00
CA ILE A 48 -3.74 -12.56 -12.86
C ILE A 48 -3.56 -12.36 -11.35
N ALA A 49 -2.43 -12.84 -10.83
CA ALA A 49 -1.95 -12.43 -9.53
C ALA A 49 -1.72 -10.93 -9.64
N ASP A 50 -2.57 -10.17 -8.93
CA ASP A 50 -2.45 -8.74 -8.80
C ASP A 50 -1.01 -8.46 -8.38
N GLN A 51 -0.23 -7.89 -9.29
CA GLN A 51 1.16 -7.63 -9.03
C GLN A 51 1.18 -6.53 -7.98
N THR A 52 1.45 -6.93 -6.73
CA THR A 52 1.75 -6.02 -5.63
C THR A 52 2.79 -5.04 -6.16
N THR A 53 2.34 -3.85 -6.54
CA THR A 53 3.21 -2.77 -6.99
C THR A 53 4.33 -2.65 -5.97
N PRO A 54 5.62 -2.66 -6.37
CA PRO A 54 6.70 -2.48 -5.42
C PRO A 54 6.43 -1.17 -4.69
N ASP A 55 6.28 -1.23 -3.37
CA ASP A 55 6.15 -0.05 -2.52
C ASP A 55 7.24 0.93 -2.95
N SER A 56 6.83 2.10 -3.44
CA SER A 56 7.78 3.17 -3.74
C SER A 56 8.68 3.33 -2.51
N PRO A 57 10.02 3.28 -2.65
CA PRO A 57 10.91 3.23 -1.50
C PRO A 57 10.63 4.47 -0.66
N GLY A 58 9.97 4.27 0.49
CA GLY A 58 9.52 5.37 1.32
C GLY A 58 10.69 6.24 1.77
N LEU A 59 10.40 7.44 2.27
CA LEU A 59 11.44 8.32 2.80
C LEU A 59 12.16 7.63 3.95
N THR A 60 13.41 7.27 3.76
CA THR A 60 14.23 6.55 4.75
C THR A 60 15.39 7.39 5.26
N GLN A 61 15.52 8.64 4.80
CA GLN A 61 16.62 9.54 5.15
C GLN A 61 16.09 10.96 5.35
N VAL A 62 16.64 11.66 6.33
CA VAL A 62 16.35 13.07 6.61
C VAL A 62 17.51 13.71 7.37
N GLU A 63 17.80 14.99 7.10
CA GLU A 63 18.73 15.76 7.92
C GLU A 63 17.96 16.51 9.02
N ILE A 64 18.40 16.38 10.27
CA ILE A 64 17.80 17.07 11.42
C ILE A 64 18.92 17.62 12.32
N ALA A 65 18.85 18.92 12.60
CA ALA A 65 19.84 19.64 13.40
C ALA A 65 21.29 19.41 12.90
N GLY A 66 21.48 19.48 11.56
CA GLY A 66 22.79 19.32 10.91
C GLY A 66 23.35 17.90 10.94
N LYS A 67 22.56 16.89 11.32
CA LYS A 67 22.96 15.48 11.29
C LYS A 67 22.01 14.67 10.42
N GLN A 68 22.58 13.79 9.61
CA GLN A 68 21.81 12.81 8.85
C GLN A 68 21.23 11.75 9.78
N LEU A 69 19.91 11.53 9.66
CA LEU A 69 19.20 10.38 10.18
C LEU A 69 18.85 9.44 9.02
N SER A 70 18.88 8.14 9.27
CA SER A 70 18.48 7.12 8.29
C SER A 70 17.83 5.90 8.93
N LEU A 71 16.92 5.27 8.18
CA LEU A 71 16.31 3.99 8.52
C LEU A 71 17.02 2.87 7.76
N SER A 72 17.38 1.80 8.48
CA SER A 72 17.99 0.61 7.90
C SER A 72 17.27 -0.66 8.34
N ASN A 73 17.55 -1.74 7.62
CA ASN A 73 17.14 -3.09 7.99
C ASN A 73 18.26 -3.77 8.76
N GLU A 74 17.99 -4.13 10.02
CA GLU A 74 18.84 -5.07 10.76
C GLU A 74 18.00 -6.26 11.22
N ASN A 75 18.30 -7.44 10.66
CA ASN A 75 17.63 -8.69 10.99
C ASN A 75 16.10 -8.63 10.84
N GLY A 76 15.60 -7.97 9.79
CA GLY A 76 14.18 -7.84 9.49
C GLY A 76 13.47 -6.75 10.29
N ARG A 77 14.17 -5.98 11.13
CA ARG A 77 13.61 -4.89 11.91
C ARG A 77 14.15 -3.54 11.48
N CYS A 78 13.34 -2.52 11.74
CA CYS A 78 13.73 -1.14 11.53
C CYS A 78 14.73 -0.68 12.58
N VAL A 79 15.77 -0.02 12.11
CA VAL A 79 16.79 0.62 12.94
C VAL A 79 16.96 2.06 12.50
N LEU A 80 16.90 2.98 13.45
CA LEU A 80 17.20 4.39 13.27
C LEU A 80 18.68 4.62 13.53
N ASN A 81 19.36 5.17 12.54
CA ASN A 81 20.76 5.54 12.61
C ASN A 81 20.88 7.06 12.60
N ARG A 82 21.85 7.57 13.35
CA ARG A 82 22.24 8.98 13.34
C ARG A 82 23.74 9.09 13.45
N ALA A 83 24.33 9.97 12.65
CA ALA A 83 25.78 10.12 12.63
C ALA A 83 26.35 10.45 14.02
N GLY A 84 27.24 9.57 14.50
CA GLY A 84 27.92 9.71 15.80
C GLY A 84 27.17 9.15 17.01
N ASP A 85 25.95 8.64 16.83
CA ASP A 85 25.14 8.06 17.90
C ASP A 85 25.03 6.53 17.68
N PRO A 86 24.86 5.72 18.74
CA PRO A 86 24.54 4.30 18.59
C PRO A 86 23.22 4.09 17.81
N PRO A 87 23.12 3.04 16.97
CA PRO A 87 21.86 2.72 16.31
C PRO A 87 20.75 2.39 17.31
N VAL A 88 19.53 2.85 17.00
CA VAL A 88 18.37 2.67 17.85
C VAL A 88 17.37 1.72 17.18
N LYS A 89 17.09 0.59 17.83
CA LYS A 89 16.13 -0.39 17.32
C LYS A 89 14.71 0.12 17.50
N MET A 90 13.94 0.10 16.42
CA MET A 90 12.53 0.44 16.41
C MET A 90 11.70 -0.80 16.75
N ASP A 91 10.54 -0.60 17.33
CA ASP A 91 9.58 -1.65 17.65
C ASP A 91 8.62 -1.89 16.48
N MET A 92 9.20 -2.15 15.30
CA MET A 92 8.49 -2.52 14.09
C MET A 92 9.40 -3.27 13.13
N GLN A 93 8.81 -4.09 12.27
CA GLN A 93 9.55 -4.80 11.23
C GLN A 93 9.95 -3.85 10.09
N TRP A 94 10.88 -4.29 9.26
CA TRP A 94 11.17 -3.69 7.96
C TRP A 94 10.14 -4.14 6.91
N PRO A 95 9.85 -3.38 5.83
CA PRO A 95 10.27 -2.01 5.56
C PRO A 95 9.47 -0.97 6.34
N CYS A 96 10.15 0.04 6.87
CA CYS A 96 9.52 1.23 7.43
C CYS A 96 10.04 2.49 6.72
N ARG A 97 9.32 3.58 6.92
CA ARG A 97 9.62 4.90 6.36
C ARG A 97 9.37 5.97 7.41
N PHE A 98 9.91 7.15 7.16
CA PHE A 98 9.46 8.37 7.85
C PHE A 98 8.11 8.79 7.29
N SER A 99 7.22 9.23 8.20
CA SER A 99 5.93 9.81 7.84
C SER A 99 6.11 11.14 7.11
N GLU A 100 5.16 11.45 6.23
CA GLU A 100 5.28 12.54 5.27
C GLU A 100 4.36 13.71 5.60
N ASN A 101 4.80 14.91 5.21
CA ASN A 101 3.92 16.07 5.14
C ASN A 101 3.21 16.12 3.78
N LYS A 102 2.35 17.12 3.60
CA LYS A 102 1.58 17.30 2.35
C LYS A 102 2.46 17.59 1.12
N GLN A 103 3.73 17.93 1.32
CA GLN A 103 4.71 18.18 0.29
C GLN A 103 5.58 16.95 -0.01
N LEU A 104 5.23 15.77 0.53
CA LEU A 104 5.97 14.51 0.36
C LEU A 104 7.42 14.59 0.87
N ASN A 105 7.65 15.44 1.88
CA ASN A 105 8.91 15.46 2.64
C ASN A 105 8.67 14.83 4.00
N VAL A 106 9.74 14.43 4.68
CA VAL A 106 9.65 13.94 6.07
C VAL A 106 8.98 15.00 6.94
N ARG A 107 7.93 14.60 7.65
CA ARG A 107 7.22 15.46 8.57
C ARG A 107 8.01 15.57 9.87
N ILE A 108 8.31 16.82 10.23
CA ILE A 108 8.96 17.19 11.47
C ILE A 108 8.05 18.16 12.19
N GLU A 109 7.70 17.83 13.42
CA GLU A 109 6.94 18.66 14.35
C GLU A 109 7.89 19.33 15.33
N ASP A 110 7.78 20.65 15.51
CA ASP A 110 8.43 21.34 16.62
C ASP A 110 7.50 21.29 17.84
N TYR A 111 7.98 20.71 18.93
CA TYR A 111 7.22 20.59 20.16
C TYR A 111 8.11 20.76 21.39
N ARG A 112 7.82 21.75 22.23
CA ARG A 112 8.54 22.01 23.51
C ARG A 112 10.07 21.97 23.37
N GLN A 113 10.62 22.70 22.39
CA GLN A 113 12.06 22.77 22.13
C GLN A 113 12.67 21.43 21.69
N SER A 114 11.85 20.56 21.11
CA SER A 114 12.27 19.29 20.54
C SER A 114 11.75 19.14 19.12
N LEU A 115 12.47 18.40 18.30
CA LEU A 115 12.04 18.05 16.95
C LEU A 115 11.52 16.61 16.98
N VAL A 116 10.27 16.42 16.56
CA VAL A 116 9.60 15.13 16.62
C VAL A 116 9.25 14.68 15.21
N LEU A 117 9.58 13.43 14.89
CA LEU A 117 9.27 12.78 13.63
C LEU A 117 8.59 11.45 13.91
N MET A 118 7.94 10.88 12.90
CA MET A 118 7.26 9.60 13.01
C MET A 118 7.88 8.61 12.04
N VAL A 119 8.15 7.41 12.53
CA VAL A 119 8.45 6.26 11.69
C VAL A 119 7.19 5.41 11.59
N GLU A 120 6.90 4.92 10.39
CA GLU A 120 5.70 4.15 10.10
C GLU A 120 5.98 2.93 9.23
N ARG A 121 5.16 1.90 9.42
CA ARG A 121 5.10 0.72 8.54
C ARG A 121 3.65 0.29 8.40
N SER A 122 3.17 0.22 7.17
CA SER A 122 1.82 -0.25 6.85
C SER A 122 1.86 -1.62 6.19
N VAL A 123 0.99 -2.52 6.62
CA VAL A 123 0.81 -3.84 6.00
C VAL A 123 -0.67 -4.00 5.63
N PRO A 124 -1.00 -4.26 4.36
CA PRO A 124 -2.37 -4.53 3.95
C PRO A 124 -2.97 -5.70 4.74
N MET A 125 -4.21 -5.56 5.20
CA MET A 125 -4.93 -6.68 5.81
C MET A 125 -5.40 -7.66 4.73
N PRO A 126 -5.60 -8.96 5.07
CA PRO A 126 -6.13 -9.94 4.13
C PRO A 126 -7.50 -9.54 3.57
N ALA A 127 -7.77 -9.97 2.33
CA ALA A 127 -9.09 -9.83 1.72
C ALA A 127 -10.20 -10.44 2.61
N PRO A 128 -11.41 -9.86 2.65
CA PRO A 128 -11.93 -8.80 1.76
C PRO A 128 -11.62 -7.38 2.23
N SER A 129 -10.79 -7.21 3.27
CA SER A 129 -10.44 -5.88 3.79
C SER A 129 -9.69 -5.04 2.75
N ARG A 130 -9.90 -3.72 2.82
CA ARG A 130 -9.09 -2.72 2.12
C ARG A 130 -8.22 -1.89 3.07
N ASP A 131 -8.33 -2.14 4.37
CA ASP A 131 -7.53 -1.43 5.37
C ASP A 131 -6.16 -2.08 5.54
N CYS A 132 -5.28 -1.36 6.22
CA CYS A 132 -3.95 -1.80 6.61
C CYS A 132 -3.82 -1.80 8.13
N LEU A 133 -2.94 -2.66 8.64
CA LEU A 133 -2.38 -2.48 9.98
C LEU A 133 -1.12 -1.64 9.86
N THR A 134 -1.11 -0.49 10.52
CA THR A 134 0.03 0.43 10.51
C THR A 134 0.63 0.56 11.90
N ASP A 135 1.92 0.29 11.97
CA ASP A 135 2.77 0.57 13.12
C ASP A 135 3.27 2.01 13.02
N LEU A 136 3.18 2.75 14.11
CA LEU A 136 3.63 4.13 14.26
C LEU A 136 4.54 4.22 15.47
N GLN A 137 5.70 4.86 15.33
CA GLN A 137 6.58 5.13 16.44
C GLN A 137 7.24 6.50 16.31
N ALA A 138 6.94 7.36 17.26
CA ALA A 138 7.49 8.71 17.28
C ALA A 138 8.92 8.72 17.82
N VAL A 139 9.73 9.62 17.29
CA VAL A 139 11.12 9.83 17.65
C VAL A 139 11.27 11.31 17.97
N ARG A 140 11.77 11.62 19.17
CA ARG A 140 12.05 12.99 19.62
C ARG A 140 13.55 13.22 19.66
N LEU A 141 14.01 14.32 19.05
CA LEU A 141 15.33 14.88 19.29
C LEU A 141 15.20 15.97 20.36
N PHE A 142 15.66 15.67 21.57
CA PHE A 142 15.63 16.60 22.71
C PHE A 142 17.01 16.73 23.32
N LYS A 143 17.48 17.98 23.49
CA LYS A 143 18.82 18.28 24.03
C LYS A 143 19.95 17.49 23.34
N GLY A 144 19.81 17.28 22.03
CA GLY A 144 20.79 16.56 21.21
C GLY A 144 20.68 15.03 21.26
N GLN A 145 19.80 14.45 22.08
CA GLN A 145 19.62 13.00 22.21
C GLN A 145 18.34 12.53 21.49
N LEU A 146 18.42 11.33 20.90
CA LEU A 146 17.26 10.67 20.33
C LEU A 146 16.53 9.88 21.41
N GLU A 147 15.23 10.11 21.50
CA GLU A 147 14.32 9.42 22.41
C GLU A 147 13.20 8.78 21.57
N ILE A 148 12.89 7.52 21.87
CA ILE A 148 11.90 6.74 21.13
C ILE A 148 10.66 6.57 21.99
N ALA A 149 9.50 6.93 21.45
CA ALA A 149 8.22 6.65 22.07
C ALA A 149 7.85 5.16 21.96
N PRO A 150 6.94 4.64 22.82
CA PRO A 150 6.32 3.34 22.58
C PRO A 150 5.64 3.29 21.19
N SER A 151 5.67 2.11 20.56
CA SER A 151 4.97 1.88 19.30
C SER A 151 3.45 1.88 19.50
N MET A 152 2.73 2.25 18.45
CA MET A 152 1.28 2.17 18.37
C MET A 152 0.87 1.43 17.10
N ARG A 153 -0.21 0.64 17.16
CA ARG A 153 -0.79 -0.01 15.99
C ARG A 153 -2.19 0.52 15.73
N ILE A 154 -2.46 0.90 14.48
CA ILE A 154 -3.75 1.43 14.03
C ILE A 154 -4.26 0.70 12.78
N SER A 155 -5.57 0.73 12.57
CA SER A 155 -6.23 0.20 11.36
C SER A 155 -6.45 1.32 10.33
N ALA A 156 -5.37 1.75 9.69
CA ALA A 156 -5.37 2.74 8.62
C ALA A 156 -4.17 2.50 7.70
N CYS A 157 -4.26 2.86 6.42
CA CYS A 157 -3.15 2.72 5.48
C CYS A 157 -2.27 3.96 5.46
N GLY A 158 -0.96 3.74 5.35
CA GLY A 158 0.06 4.77 5.10
C GLY A 158 0.54 4.80 3.64
N PRO A 159 1.34 5.81 3.26
CA PRO A 159 1.76 6.92 4.11
C PRO A 159 0.61 7.85 4.46
N GLY A 160 0.46 8.15 5.75
CA GLY A 160 -0.73 8.83 6.27
C GLY A 160 -0.45 10.25 6.74
N LEU A 161 -1.41 11.15 6.54
CA LEU A 161 -1.41 12.48 7.16
C LEU A 161 -1.97 12.37 8.57
N TRP A 162 -1.16 11.84 9.50
CA TRP A 162 -1.61 11.59 10.88
C TRP A 162 -1.90 12.89 11.64
N ASP A 163 -2.79 12.83 12.62
CA ASP A 163 -3.01 13.98 13.51
C ASP A 163 -1.72 14.34 14.25
N GLN A 164 -1.48 15.64 14.48
CA GLN A 164 -0.26 16.10 15.18
C GLN A 164 -0.12 15.45 16.56
N LYS A 165 -1.22 15.21 17.28
CA LYS A 165 -1.18 14.58 18.60
C LYS A 165 -0.52 13.21 18.55
N MET A 166 -0.66 12.46 17.46
CA MET A 166 -0.01 11.14 17.32
C MET A 166 1.52 11.24 17.41
N PHE A 167 2.11 12.37 17.02
CA PHE A 167 3.56 12.60 17.12
C PHE A 167 3.98 12.94 18.54
N ILE A 168 3.20 13.79 19.24
CA ILE A 168 3.67 14.48 20.45
C ILE A 168 3.16 13.88 21.77
N TRP A 169 2.04 13.15 21.77
CA TRP A 169 1.34 12.76 23.02
C TRP A 169 2.17 11.88 23.98
N GLN A 170 3.13 11.11 23.46
CA GLN A 170 4.02 10.26 24.26
C GLN A 170 5.17 11.03 24.93
N PHE A 171 5.29 12.32 24.63
CA PHE A 171 6.39 13.19 25.02
C PHE A 171 5.94 14.36 25.91
N ASP A 172 4.66 14.39 26.28
CA ASP A 172 4.00 15.41 27.10
C ASP A 172 4.39 15.37 28.60
#